data_AF-A0A4Q0NU68-F1
#
_entry.id   AF-A0A4Q0NU68-F1
#
_cell.length_a   1.000
_cell.length_b   1.000
_cell.length_c   1.000
_cell.angle_alpha   90.00
_cell.angle_beta   90.00
_cell.angle_gamma   90.00
#
_symmetry.space_group_name_H-M   'P 1'
#
loop_
_entity.id
_entity.type
_entity.pdbx_description
1 polymer ?
#
loop_
_entity_poly.entity_id
_entity_poly.type
_entity_poly.pdbx_seq_one_letter_code
_entity_poly.pdbx_strand_id
1 'polypeptide(L)'
;MANPCEIIEGGITYPLGSMQGKKMIYDFHKMLVYLNAKGKLLSGPHFKIYESDHPLLFKLCNYIIADKTNFEAMHLDPKKGLILSGPVGCGKTSLMKLLRHLVPHLRPYEVIPCRNITFAFNHLGYKVIQEHGDGNFYCFDDLGTEAIGRHYGKDCNVMGELICNRYELFLKHKIKTHITTNLNATE
;
A
#
# COMPACT_ATOMS: atom_id res chain seq x y z
N MET A 1 25.22 -5.30 -10.73
CA MET A 1 24.38 -5.23 -9.53
C MET A 1 23.54 -3.98 -9.65
N ALA A 2 22.21 -4.08 -9.64
CA ALA A 2 21.34 -2.91 -9.71
C ALA A 2 21.59 -2.05 -8.46
N ASN A 3 21.86 -0.76 -8.64
CA ASN A 3 22.01 0.18 -7.53
C ASN A 3 20.61 0.36 -6.89
N PRO A 4 20.37 -0.08 -5.65
CA PRO A 4 19.06 0.09 -5.00
C PRO A 4 18.71 1.57 -4.77
N CYS A 5 19.68 2.48 -4.92
CA CYS A 5 19.50 3.92 -4.82
C CYS A 5 19.03 4.60 -6.09
N GLU A 6 18.84 3.87 -7.19
CA GLU A 6 18.44 4.43 -8.46
C GLU A 6 17.28 3.64 -9.04
N ILE A 7 16.31 4.36 -9.59
CA ILE A 7 15.22 3.77 -10.35
C ILE A 7 15.32 4.27 -11.79
N ILE A 8 15.30 3.33 -12.74
CA ILE A 8 15.26 3.66 -14.16
C ILE A 8 13.80 3.55 -14.60
N GLU A 9 13.24 4.66 -15.09
CA GLU A 9 11.88 4.74 -15.59
C GLU A 9 11.92 5.43 -16.95
N GLY A 10 11.50 4.73 -18.02
CA GLY A 10 11.49 5.30 -19.38
C GLY A 10 12.85 5.76 -19.90
N GLY A 11 13.95 5.16 -19.44
CA GLY A 11 15.32 5.55 -19.82
C GLY A 11 15.90 6.72 -19.03
N ILE A 12 15.15 7.29 -18.09
CA ILE A 12 15.62 8.32 -17.16
C ILE A 12 15.98 7.65 -15.83
N THR A 13 17.18 7.97 -15.31
CA THR A 13 17.64 7.51 -14.00
C THR A 13 17.23 8.51 -12.92
N TYR A 14 16.47 8.03 -11.94
CA TYR A 14 16.06 8.76 -10.76
C TYR A 14 16.88 8.30 -9.55
N PRO A 15 17.88 9.07 -9.10
CA PRO A 15 18.55 8.78 -7.84
C PRO A 15 17.58 9.06 -6.69
N LEU A 16 17.41 8.12 -5.77
CA LEU A 16 16.60 8.24 -4.55
C LEU A 16 17.43 8.62 -3.32
N GLY A 17 18.76 8.56 -3.42
CA GLY A 17 19.65 8.71 -2.28
C GLY A 17 21.12 8.58 -2.65
N SER A 18 21.93 8.16 -1.69
CA SER A 18 23.35 7.87 -1.86
C SER A 18 23.76 6.62 -1.06
N MET A 19 24.83 5.97 -1.50
CA MET A 19 25.46 4.88 -0.76
C MET A 19 26.56 5.44 0.12
N GLN A 20 26.52 5.19 1.43
CA GLN A 20 27.63 5.40 2.35
C GLN A 20 28.09 4.04 2.90
N GLY A 21 29.16 3.49 2.31
CA GLY A 21 29.62 2.15 2.60
C GLY A 21 28.56 1.10 2.25
N LYS A 22 28.10 0.34 3.25
CA LYS A 22 27.02 -0.67 3.11
C LYS A 22 25.63 -0.13 3.46
N LYS A 23 25.53 1.14 3.92
CA LYS A 23 24.26 1.75 4.30
C LYS A 23 23.74 2.62 3.15
N MET A 24 22.46 2.45 2.86
CA MET A 24 21.73 3.33 1.96
C MET A 24 21.18 4.53 2.72
N ILE A 25 21.42 5.73 2.21
CA ILE A 25 20.89 6.98 2.76
C ILE A 25 19.93 7.56 1.73
N TYR A 26 18.64 7.44 2.03
CA TYR A 26 17.57 8.00 1.20
C TYR A 26 17.47 9.50 1.40
N ASP A 27 17.15 10.21 0.33
CA ASP A 27 16.91 11.65 0.32
C ASP A 27 15.44 11.88 -0.04
N PHE A 28 14.71 12.54 0.87
CA PHE A 28 13.27 12.73 0.69
C PHE A 28 12.92 13.61 -0.51
N HIS A 29 13.71 14.65 -0.80
CA HIS A 29 13.46 15.49 -1.97
C HIS A 29 13.64 14.70 -3.27
N LYS A 30 14.68 13.86 -3.33
CA LYS A 30 14.90 12.95 -4.46
C LYS A 30 13.77 11.94 -4.63
N MET A 31 13.29 11.37 -3.52
CA MET A 31 12.11 10.48 -3.54
C MET A 31 10.87 11.21 -4.05
N LEU A 32 10.62 12.45 -3.61
CA LEU A 32 9.50 13.26 -4.10
C LEU A 32 9.58 13.53 -5.61
N VAL A 33 10.76 13.82 -6.15
CA VAL A 33 10.97 14.01 -7.60
C VAL A 33 10.55 12.76 -8.37
N TYR A 34 11.03 11.59 -7.94
CA TYR A 34 10.66 10.32 -8.56
C TYR A 34 9.16 10.03 -8.43
N LEU A 35 8.60 10.14 -7.22
CA LEU A 35 7.18 9.90 -6.95
C LEU A 35 6.29 10.80 -7.81
N ASN A 36 6.66 12.08 -7.97
CA ASN A 36 5.91 13.01 -8.82
C ASN A 36 5.97 12.63 -10.30
N ALA A 37 7.15 12.22 -10.79
CA ALA A 37 7.30 11.71 -12.16
C ALA A 37 6.50 10.42 -12.38
N LYS A 38 6.62 9.45 -11.47
CA LYS A 38 5.90 8.18 -11.54
C LYS A 38 4.39 8.36 -11.45
N GLY A 39 3.92 9.27 -10.59
CA GLY A 39 2.51 9.58 -10.47
C GLY A 39 1.94 10.22 -11.75
N LYS A 40 2.73 11.04 -12.46
CA LYS A 40 2.33 11.55 -13.78
C LYS A 40 2.22 10.46 -14.85
N LEU A 41 3.08 9.44 -14.78
CA LEU A 41 2.99 8.29 -15.69
C LEU A 41 1.76 7.43 -15.40
N LEU A 42 1.41 7.23 -14.13
CA LEU A 42 0.29 6.37 -13.72
C LEU A 42 -1.08 7.06 -13.82
N SER A 43 -1.15 8.35 -13.52
CA SER A 43 -2.41 9.10 -13.34
C SER A 43 -2.55 10.29 -14.31
N GLY A 44 -1.61 10.45 -15.23
CA GLY A 44 -1.62 11.51 -16.24
C GLY A 44 -0.88 12.80 -15.83
N PRO A 45 -0.67 13.72 -16.78
CA PRO A 45 0.24 14.87 -16.62
C PRO A 45 -0.18 15.86 -15.53
N HIS A 46 -1.46 15.88 -15.14
CA HIS A 46 -2.00 16.73 -14.08
C HIS A 46 -1.67 16.25 -12.67
N PHE A 47 -1.13 15.03 -12.51
CA PHE A 47 -0.71 14.55 -11.21
C PHE A 47 0.32 15.49 -10.58
N LYS A 48 0.08 15.83 -9.32
CA LYS A 48 0.95 16.69 -8.53
C LYS A 48 0.92 16.23 -7.07
N ILE A 49 2.10 16.16 -6.46
CA ILE A 49 2.25 16.06 -5.01
C ILE A 49 2.22 17.48 -4.44
N TYR A 50 1.34 17.73 -3.46
CA TYR A 50 1.25 19.01 -2.78
C TYR A 50 2.13 19.02 -1.53
N GLU A 51 2.66 20.20 -1.18
CA GLU A 51 3.49 20.35 0.01
C GLU A 51 2.76 19.99 1.30
N SER A 52 1.44 20.17 1.33
CA SER A 52 0.56 19.72 2.43
C SER A 52 0.65 18.22 2.68
N ASP A 53 0.96 17.41 1.66
CA ASP A 53 1.06 15.95 1.76
C ASP A 53 2.47 15.50 2.16
N HIS A 54 3.47 16.39 2.15
CA HIS A 54 4.86 16.04 2.45
C HIS A 54 5.04 15.36 3.82
N PRO A 55 4.41 15.81 4.92
CA PRO A 55 4.57 15.14 6.21
C PRO A 55 4.07 13.68 6.21
N LEU A 56 2.95 13.42 5.52
CA LEU A 56 2.41 12.06 5.37
C LEU A 56 3.30 11.22 4.46
N LEU A 57 3.69 11.76 3.30
CA LEU A 57 4.58 11.09 2.36
C LEU A 57 5.92 10.77 2.99
N PHE A 58 6.48 11.65 3.83
CA PHE A 58 7.71 11.39 4.56
C PHE A 58 7.57 10.15 5.44
N LYS A 59 6.48 10.03 6.21
CA LYS A 59 6.18 8.84 7.03
C LYS A 59 6.04 7.58 6.17
N LEU A 60 5.29 7.65 5.08
CA LEU A 60 5.07 6.52 4.18
C LEU A 60 6.37 6.07 3.48
N CYS A 61 7.20 7.01 3.04
CA CYS A 61 8.51 6.73 2.45
C CYS A 61 9.41 6.04 3.48
N ASN A 62 9.52 6.57 4.70
CA ASN A 62 10.31 5.96 5.77
C ASN A 62 9.82 4.55 6.13
N TYR A 63 8.49 4.34 6.12
CA TYR A 63 7.90 3.02 6.31
C TYR A 63 8.33 2.04 5.22
N ILE A 64 8.22 2.42 3.94
CA ILE A 64 8.43 1.47 2.83
C ILE A 64 9.92 1.13 2.61
N ILE A 65 10.81 2.09 2.83
CA ILE A 65 12.27 1.87 2.74
C ILE A 65 12.82 1.12 3.95
N ALA A 66 11.98 0.92 4.97
CA ALA A 66 12.30 0.26 6.22
C ALA A 66 13.51 0.87 6.96
N ASP A 67 13.62 2.20 7.01
CA ASP A 67 14.73 2.88 7.72
C ASP A 67 14.61 2.72 9.25
N LYS A 68 15.41 1.80 9.79
CA LYS A 68 15.52 1.48 11.22
C LYS A 68 15.76 2.68 12.13
N THR A 69 16.33 3.76 11.60
CA THR A 69 16.73 4.92 12.39
C THR A 69 15.56 5.82 12.79
N ASN A 70 14.43 5.78 12.06
CA ASN A 70 13.34 6.78 12.18
C ASN A 70 12.01 6.24 12.75
N PHE A 71 11.95 4.98 13.19
CA PHE A 71 10.65 4.35 13.54
C PHE A 71 10.06 4.78 14.86
N GLU A 72 10.89 4.94 15.89
CA GLU A 72 10.41 5.31 17.24
C GLU A 72 9.79 6.71 17.23
N ALA A 73 10.41 7.65 16.52
CA ALA A 73 9.91 9.02 16.40
C ALA A 73 8.60 9.15 15.60
N MET A 74 8.27 8.15 14.75
CA MET A 74 7.07 8.19 13.90
C MET A 74 5.93 7.31 14.43
N HIS A 75 6.14 6.57 15.53
CA HIS A 75 5.22 5.56 16.05
C HIS A 75 4.78 4.53 15.00
N LEU A 76 5.67 4.19 14.06
CA LEU A 76 5.44 3.22 12.99
C LEU A 76 6.25 1.94 13.23
N ASP A 77 5.65 0.78 12.94
CA ASP A 77 6.34 -0.50 12.93
C ASP A 77 6.40 -1.02 11.48
N PRO A 78 7.59 -1.06 10.83
CA PRO A 78 7.71 -1.55 9.47
C PRO A 78 7.33 -3.02 9.32
N LYS A 79 7.22 -3.78 10.43
CA LYS A 79 6.80 -5.19 10.41
C LYS A 79 5.29 -5.34 10.30
N LYS A 80 4.50 -4.30 10.59
CA LYS A 80 3.04 -4.30 10.51
C LYS A 80 2.56 -3.74 9.17
N GLY A 81 1.32 -4.03 8.82
CA GLY A 81 0.62 -3.39 7.70
C GLY A 81 0.33 -1.91 7.93
N LEU A 82 -0.23 -1.24 6.92
CA LEU A 82 -0.66 0.16 7.00
C LEU A 82 -2.17 0.23 6.86
N ILE A 83 -2.81 1.10 7.64
CA ILE A 83 -4.17 1.56 7.38
C ILE A 83 -4.08 3.04 7.06
N LEU A 84 -4.50 3.43 5.86
CA LEU A 84 -4.59 4.82 5.45
C LEU A 84 -6.05 5.24 5.42
N SER A 85 -6.46 6.08 6.37
CA SER A 85 -7.82 6.61 6.49
C SER A 85 -7.88 8.10 6.15
N GLY A 86 -9.05 8.57 5.73
CA GLY A 86 -9.29 9.97 5.38
C GLY A 86 -10.47 10.13 4.42
N PRO A 87 -10.93 11.36 4.15
CA PRO A 87 -12.12 11.61 3.34
C PRO A 87 -11.98 11.12 1.88
N VAL A 88 -13.12 11.01 1.20
CA VAL A 88 -13.15 10.66 -0.23
C VAL A 88 -12.36 11.69 -1.04
N GLY A 89 -11.58 11.23 -2.00
CA GLY A 89 -10.83 12.10 -2.92
C GLY A 89 -9.50 12.65 -2.38
N CYS A 90 -9.08 12.35 -1.14
CA CYS A 90 -7.79 12.82 -0.61
C CYS A 90 -6.56 12.05 -1.11
N GLY A 91 -6.71 11.14 -2.08
CA GLY A 91 -5.59 10.47 -2.76
C GLY A 91 -5.04 9.21 -2.09
N LYS A 92 -5.72 8.61 -1.10
CA LYS A 92 -5.26 7.40 -0.38
C LYS A 92 -4.83 6.26 -1.31
N THR A 93 -5.71 5.87 -2.22
CA THR A 93 -5.47 4.82 -3.22
C THR A 93 -4.29 5.17 -4.11
N SER A 94 -4.20 6.43 -4.56
CA SER A 94 -3.11 6.92 -5.41
C SER A 94 -1.77 6.83 -4.68
N LEU A 95 -1.71 7.19 -3.40
CA LEU A 95 -0.52 7.09 -2.56
C LEU A 95 -0.08 5.63 -2.43
N MET A 96 -0.98 4.69 -2.14
CA MET A 96 -0.65 3.28 -2.03
C MET A 96 -0.20 2.67 -3.37
N LYS A 97 -0.83 3.03 -4.48
CA LYS A 97 -0.38 2.61 -5.82
C LYS A 97 1.02 3.14 -6.15
N LEU A 98 1.33 4.36 -5.71
CA LEU A 98 2.60 5.00 -5.99
C LEU A 98 3.74 4.46 -5.11
N LEU A 99 3.47 4.26 -3.82
CA LEU A 99 4.48 3.91 -2.82
C LEU A 99 5.21 2.61 -3.11
N ARG A 100 4.51 1.59 -3.65
CA ARG A 100 5.12 0.30 -4.05
C ARG A 100 6.21 0.42 -5.11
N HIS A 101 6.33 1.56 -5.79
CA HIS A 101 7.34 1.79 -6.82
C HIS A 101 8.66 2.36 -6.28
N LEU A 102 8.75 2.76 -5.00
CA LEU A 102 10.00 3.29 -4.42
C LEU A 102 11.04 2.21 -4.10
N VAL A 103 10.60 0.97 -3.94
CA VAL A 103 11.42 -0.16 -3.50
C VAL A 103 11.25 -1.33 -4.46
N PRO A 104 11.69 -1.20 -5.74
CA PRO A 104 11.45 -2.21 -6.78
C PRO A 104 12.11 -3.57 -6.49
N HIS A 105 13.05 -3.60 -5.55
CA HIS A 105 13.70 -4.82 -5.07
C HIS A 105 12.86 -5.58 -4.02
N LEU A 106 11.86 -4.94 -3.42
CA LEU A 106 10.92 -5.61 -2.52
C LEU A 106 9.73 -6.15 -3.32
N ARG A 107 9.18 -7.27 -2.85
CA ARG A 107 7.95 -7.83 -3.42
C ARG A 107 6.82 -6.80 -3.23
N PRO A 108 6.21 -6.27 -4.32
CA PRO A 108 5.17 -5.27 -4.19
C PRO A 108 3.87 -5.90 -3.68
N TYR A 109 3.06 -5.12 -2.99
CA TYR A 109 1.67 -5.49 -2.71
C TYR A 109 0.77 -5.16 -3.89
N GLU A 110 -0.27 -5.96 -4.09
CA GLU A 110 -1.33 -5.70 -5.05
C GLU A 110 -2.44 -4.86 -4.41
N VAL A 111 -2.94 -3.85 -5.13
CA VAL A 111 -4.02 -2.98 -4.65
C VAL A 111 -5.34 -3.47 -5.24
N ILE A 112 -6.24 -3.98 -4.39
CA ILE A 112 -7.49 -4.63 -4.82
C ILE A 112 -8.68 -3.91 -4.16
N PRO A 113 -9.63 -3.35 -4.93
CA PRO A 113 -10.85 -2.76 -4.37
C PRO A 113 -11.68 -3.79 -3.60
N CYS A 114 -12.07 -3.48 -2.37
CA CYS A 114 -12.88 -4.37 -1.53
C CYS A 114 -14.21 -4.75 -2.21
N ARG A 115 -14.84 -3.79 -2.89
CA ARG A 115 -16.05 -4.02 -3.70
C ARG A 115 -15.87 -5.12 -4.76
N ASN A 116 -14.70 -5.24 -5.37
CA ASN A 116 -14.44 -6.26 -6.40
C ASN A 116 -14.38 -7.65 -5.78
N ILE A 117 -13.80 -7.76 -4.57
CA ILE A 117 -13.75 -9.01 -3.81
C ILE A 117 -15.18 -9.45 -3.45
N THR A 118 -16.01 -8.55 -2.94
CA THR A 118 -17.43 -8.84 -2.65
C THR A 118 -18.20 -9.25 -3.91
N PHE A 119 -18.02 -8.55 -5.03
CA PHE A 119 -18.68 -8.93 -6.29
C PHE A 119 -18.26 -10.31 -6.78
N ALA A 120 -16.96 -10.63 -6.70
CA ALA A 120 -16.47 -11.96 -7.05
C ALA A 120 -17.06 -13.02 -6.11
N PHE A 121 -17.14 -12.75 -4.81
CA PHE A 121 -17.72 -13.66 -3.82
C PHE A 121 -19.18 -14.01 -4.14
N ASN A 122 -19.98 -13.06 -4.61
CA ASN A 122 -21.39 -13.33 -4.93
C ASN A 122 -21.54 -14.45 -5.98
N HIS A 123 -20.60 -14.55 -6.93
CA HIS A 123 -20.61 -15.59 -7.96
C HIS A 123 -19.83 -16.85 -7.55
N LEU A 124 -18.64 -16.69 -6.97
CA LEU A 124 -17.67 -17.77 -6.75
C LEU A 124 -17.65 -18.30 -5.30
N GLY A 125 -18.32 -17.62 -4.37
CA GLY A 125 -18.42 -17.99 -2.96
C GLY A 125 -17.09 -17.92 -2.22
N TYR A 126 -16.96 -18.79 -1.22
CA TYR A 126 -15.82 -18.82 -0.27
C TYR A 126 -14.45 -19.06 -0.92
N LYS A 127 -14.40 -19.54 -2.16
CA LYS A 127 -13.15 -19.66 -2.92
C LYS A 127 -12.43 -18.31 -3.02
N VAL A 128 -13.17 -17.21 -3.17
CA VAL A 128 -12.61 -15.86 -3.26
C VAL A 128 -11.89 -15.46 -1.98
N ILE A 129 -12.44 -15.82 -0.83
CA ILE A 129 -11.84 -15.55 0.48
C ILE A 129 -10.54 -16.37 0.63
N GLN A 130 -10.50 -17.60 0.13
CA GLN A 130 -9.29 -18.44 0.14
C GLN A 130 -8.20 -17.88 -0.79
N GLU A 131 -8.57 -17.47 -2.00
CA GLU A 131 -7.64 -16.93 -3.00
C GLU A 131 -6.96 -15.64 -2.52
N HIS A 132 -7.67 -14.77 -1.80
CA HIS A 132 -7.11 -13.53 -1.24
C HIS A 132 -6.56 -13.72 0.19
N GLY A 133 -6.82 -14.88 0.79
CA GLY A 133 -6.29 -15.34 2.08
C GLY A 133 -4.98 -16.11 1.93
N ASP A 134 -4.20 -15.83 0.90
CA ASP A 134 -2.96 -16.52 0.55
C ASP A 134 -1.68 -15.75 0.98
N GLY A 135 -0.52 -16.32 0.65
CA GLY A 135 0.80 -15.75 0.98
C GLY A 135 1.23 -14.53 0.16
N ASN A 136 0.34 -13.94 -0.64
CA ASN A 136 0.64 -12.69 -1.36
C ASN A 136 0.49 -11.48 -0.44
N PHE A 137 1.00 -10.34 -0.91
CA PHE A 137 0.91 -9.06 -0.21
C PHE A 137 -0.21 -8.25 -0.84
N TYR A 138 -1.18 -7.80 -0.04
CA TYR A 138 -2.32 -7.04 -0.52
C TYR A 138 -2.44 -5.69 0.17
N CYS A 139 -2.97 -4.73 -0.57
CA CYS A 139 -3.62 -3.53 -0.08
C CYS A 139 -5.10 -3.61 -0.47
N PHE A 140 -5.98 -3.80 0.51
CA PHE A 140 -7.42 -3.77 0.27
C PHE A 140 -7.91 -2.33 0.25
N ASP A 141 -8.43 -1.91 -0.90
CA ASP A 141 -8.74 -0.52 -1.19
C ASP A 141 -10.21 -0.20 -0.93
N ASP A 142 -10.48 0.93 -0.27
CA ASP A 142 -11.80 1.42 0.13
C ASP A 142 -12.61 0.43 0.99
N LEU A 143 -11.97 -0.13 2.01
CA LEU A 143 -12.63 -1.00 2.99
C LEU A 143 -13.78 -0.27 3.68
N GLY A 144 -14.93 -0.93 3.79
CA GLY A 144 -16.15 -0.40 4.41
C GLY A 144 -17.11 0.27 3.42
N THR A 145 -16.77 0.31 2.13
CA THR A 145 -17.67 0.82 1.07
C THR A 145 -18.34 -0.30 0.27
N GLU A 146 -17.91 -1.54 0.48
CA GLU A 146 -18.49 -2.72 -0.13
C GLU A 146 -19.86 -3.09 0.45
N ALA A 147 -20.72 -3.68 -0.37
CA ALA A 147 -21.98 -4.25 0.09
C ALA A 147 -21.73 -5.54 0.90
N ILE A 148 -22.75 -5.98 1.64
CA ILE A 148 -22.79 -7.34 2.19
C ILE A 148 -22.76 -8.33 1.02
N GLY A 149 -21.83 -9.29 1.07
CA GLY A 149 -21.75 -10.34 0.06
C GLY A 149 -22.87 -11.36 0.24
N ARG A 150 -23.39 -11.91 -0.85
CA ARG A 150 -24.45 -12.92 -0.84
C ARG A 150 -24.13 -14.04 -1.80
N HIS A 151 -24.02 -15.26 -1.30
CA HIS A 151 -23.78 -16.46 -2.10
C HIS A 151 -24.79 -17.55 -1.75
N TYR A 152 -25.51 -18.07 -2.74
CA TYR A 152 -26.65 -18.99 -2.55
C TYR A 152 -27.66 -18.54 -1.48
N GLY A 153 -27.98 -17.24 -1.46
CA GLY A 153 -28.95 -16.66 -0.53
C GLY A 153 -28.44 -16.44 0.89
N LYS A 154 -27.18 -16.78 1.20
CA LYS A 154 -26.56 -16.51 2.50
C LYS A 154 -25.74 -15.25 2.47
N ASP A 155 -25.98 -14.37 3.44
CA ASP A 155 -25.20 -13.16 3.67
C ASP A 155 -23.86 -13.47 4.33
N CYS A 156 -22.83 -12.71 3.94
CA CYS A 156 -21.47 -12.83 4.46
C CYS A 156 -20.80 -11.46 4.48
N ASN A 157 -20.19 -11.11 5.61
CA ASN A 157 -19.22 -10.03 5.67
C ASN A 157 -17.89 -10.53 5.08
N VAL A 158 -17.81 -10.49 3.75
CA VAL A 158 -16.69 -11.07 2.97
C VAL A 158 -15.35 -10.50 3.42
N MET A 159 -15.25 -9.18 3.59
CA MET A 159 -14.01 -8.54 4.00
C MET A 159 -13.65 -8.83 5.46
N GLY A 160 -14.65 -8.94 6.35
CA GLY A 160 -14.43 -9.37 7.73
C GLY A 160 -13.78 -10.75 7.82
N GLU A 161 -14.37 -11.75 7.14
CA GLU A 161 -13.81 -13.11 7.07
C GLU A 161 -12.40 -13.14 6.47
N LEU A 162 -12.20 -12.40 5.38
CA LEU A 162 -10.91 -12.31 4.71
C LEU A 162 -9.83 -11.67 5.60
N ILE A 163 -10.14 -10.60 6.32
CA ILE A 163 -9.21 -9.94 7.24
C ILE A 163 -8.85 -10.87 8.40
N CYS A 164 -9.82 -11.62 8.95
CA CYS A 164 -9.55 -12.65 9.96
C CYS A 164 -8.55 -13.71 9.46
N ASN A 165 -8.76 -14.26 8.26
CA ASN A 165 -7.83 -15.21 7.66
C ASN A 165 -6.43 -14.63 7.49
N ARG A 166 -6.34 -13.38 7.01
CA ARG A 166 -5.04 -12.71 6.83
C ARG A 166 -4.37 -12.35 8.15
N TYR A 167 -5.12 -12.10 9.21
CA TYR A 167 -4.57 -11.90 10.54
C TYR A 167 -3.86 -13.18 11.04
N GLU A 168 -4.45 -14.36 10.82
CA GLU A 168 -3.76 -15.61 11.13
C GLU A 168 -2.46 -15.79 10.33
N LEU A 169 -2.47 -15.46 9.05
CA LEU A 169 -1.27 -15.47 8.21
C LEU A 169 -0.20 -14.49 8.72
N PHE A 170 -0.61 -13.33 9.20
CA PHE A 170 0.31 -12.39 9.83
C PHE A 170 0.94 -12.99 11.09
N LEU A 171 0.14 -13.64 11.96
CA LEU A 171 0.67 -14.26 13.18
C LEU A 171 1.68 -15.37 12.86
N LYS A 172 1.35 -16.28 11.94
CA LYS A 172 2.15 -17.46 11.58
C LYS A 172 3.35 -17.13 10.69
N HIS A 173 3.16 -16.28 9.68
CA HIS A 173 4.12 -16.07 8.59
C HIS A 173 4.54 -14.61 8.39
N LYS A 174 4.04 -13.67 9.20
CA LYS A 174 4.32 -12.22 9.11
C LYS A 174 3.96 -11.62 7.75
N ILE A 175 2.97 -12.21 7.07
CA ILE A 175 2.41 -11.67 5.83
C ILE A 175 1.62 -10.40 6.15
N LYS A 176 2.04 -9.28 5.56
CA LYS A 176 1.43 -7.97 5.82
C LYS A 176 0.20 -7.76 4.92
N THR A 177 -0.73 -6.97 5.43
CA THR A 177 -1.91 -6.50 4.71
C THR A 177 -2.02 -5.00 4.92
N HIS A 178 -2.18 -4.25 3.85
CA HIS A 178 -2.48 -2.83 3.90
C HIS A 178 -3.96 -2.59 3.61
N ILE A 179 -4.50 -1.48 4.08
CA ILE A 179 -5.90 -1.10 3.91
C ILE A 179 -5.96 0.41 3.60
N THR A 180 -6.84 0.81 2.70
CA THR A 180 -7.33 2.20 2.63
C THR A 180 -8.81 2.22 3.03
N THR A 181 -9.26 3.28 3.69
CA THR A 181 -10.68 3.40 4.09
C THR A 181 -11.10 4.86 4.20
N ASN A 182 -12.39 5.13 3.99
CA ASN A 182 -12.99 6.42 4.31
C ASN A 182 -13.47 6.51 5.76
N LEU A 183 -13.60 5.36 6.43
CA LEU A 183 -14.08 5.28 7.81
C LEU A 183 -13.05 5.87 8.76
N ASN A 184 -13.51 6.72 9.66
CA ASN A 184 -12.69 7.19 10.78
C ASN A 184 -12.84 6.22 11.97
N ALA A 185 -11.96 6.32 12.98
CA ALA A 185 -11.99 5.42 14.14
C ALA A 185 -13.21 5.61 15.07
N THR A 186 -14.10 6.57 14.76
CA THR A 186 -15.34 6.87 15.50
C THR A 186 -16.59 6.39 14.77
N GLU A 187 -16.47 5.90 13.54
CA GLU A 187 -17.54 5.25 12.76
C GLU A 187 -17.54 3.73 12.96
#